data_AF-A0A972TWV2-F1
#
_entry.id   AF-A0A972TWV2-F1
#
_cell.length_a   1.000
_cell.length_b   1.000
_cell.length_c   1.000
_cell.angle_alpha   90.00
_cell.angle_beta   90.00
_cell.angle_gamma   90.00
#
_symmetry.space_group_name_H-M   'P 1'
#
loop_
_entity.id
_entity.type
_entity.pdbx_description
1 polymer ?
#
loop_
_entity_poly.entity_id
_entity_poly.type
_entity_poly.pdbx_seq_one_letter_code
_entity_poly.pdbx_strand_id
1 'polypeptide(L)'
;MRQIAHVDMDAFFAAVEQKRRPELTGLPVVIGGSGDPTRRGVVSTASYEARKFGIHSAMPLKKAHQLCPKAIFLPVDYREYERVSKAVKNILRELTPVMEDVGIDEAYLDMTGIENPADVVAVIKKGIVDKTGLTCSFGIAPNKLLAKIASDMDKPDGLTIITMKDIEKILWPLSVRKLIGIGPKTEQCLNEMGIKKIGEIAALPLDGLIERFGTSYGNYLYRASRGLDDRPLVTHREPKSISRETTFQRDVRDWQFIAKTLAGLAKRVVEDMRQSG
;
A
#
# COMPACT_ATOMS: atom_id res chain seq x y z
N MET A 1 0.30 17.62 20.81
CA MET A 1 0.11 17.81 19.35
C MET A 1 -0.22 16.45 18.76
N ARG A 2 -1.14 16.34 17.79
CA ARG A 2 -1.49 15.06 17.17
C ARG A 2 -0.26 14.41 16.54
N GLN A 3 -0.05 13.12 16.78
CA GLN A 3 1.05 12.32 16.19
C GLN A 3 0.47 11.00 15.70
N ILE A 4 0.58 10.77 14.39
CA ILE A 4 0.12 9.55 13.73
C ILE A 4 1.33 8.83 13.19
N ALA A 5 1.44 7.54 13.48
CA ALA A 5 2.36 6.65 12.80
C ALA A 5 1.64 5.86 11.72
N HIS A 6 2.29 5.68 10.57
CA HIS A 6 1.96 4.69 9.58
C HIS A 6 3.07 3.63 9.59
N VAL A 7 2.68 2.37 9.66
CA VAL A 7 3.58 1.22 9.53
C VAL A 7 3.23 0.46 8.27
N ASP A 8 4.25 0.05 7.52
CA ASP A 8 4.12 -0.70 6.28
C ASP A 8 5.23 -1.76 6.20
N MET A 9 4.85 -3.04 6.11
CA MET A 9 5.79 -4.16 6.05
C MET A 9 6.61 -4.15 4.76
N ASP A 10 7.89 -4.45 4.86
CA ASP A 10 8.79 -4.32 3.72
C ASP A 10 8.66 -5.48 2.74
N ALA A 11 8.20 -5.19 1.51
CA ALA A 11 8.01 -6.18 0.44
C ALA A 11 7.24 -7.44 0.92
N PHE A 12 6.17 -7.23 1.69
CA PHE A 12 5.56 -8.22 2.59
C PHE A 12 5.48 -9.65 2.06
N PHE A 13 4.77 -9.92 0.95
CA PHE A 13 4.61 -11.30 0.48
C PHE A 13 5.94 -11.93 0.07
N ALA A 14 6.82 -11.17 -0.59
CA ALA A 14 8.14 -11.67 -0.99
C ALA A 14 9.02 -11.95 0.24
N ALA A 15 8.98 -11.07 1.25
CA ALA A 15 9.71 -11.25 2.49
C ALA A 15 9.22 -12.48 3.29
N VAL A 16 7.91 -12.73 3.34
CA VAL A 16 7.33 -13.95 3.92
C VAL A 16 7.86 -15.20 3.21
N GLU A 17 7.86 -15.22 1.87
CA GLU A 17 8.35 -16.38 1.14
C GLU A 17 9.87 -16.57 1.26
N GLN A 18 10.66 -15.51 1.25
CA GLN A 18 12.11 -15.57 1.50
C GLN A 18 12.43 -16.04 2.93
N LYS A 19 11.57 -15.71 3.91
CA LYS A 19 11.71 -16.24 5.27
C LYS A 19 11.41 -17.73 5.36
N ARG A 20 10.39 -18.21 4.61
CA ARG A 20 10.03 -19.64 4.52
C ARG A 20 11.06 -20.45 3.71
N ARG A 21 11.74 -19.79 2.77
CA ARG A 21 12.69 -20.37 1.81
C ARG A 21 13.99 -19.57 1.81
N PRO A 22 14.89 -19.81 2.78
CA PRO A 22 16.14 -19.05 2.91
C PRO A 22 17.04 -19.09 1.67
N GLU A 23 16.89 -20.12 0.83
CA GLU A 23 17.57 -20.22 -0.47
C GLU A 23 17.18 -19.09 -1.45
N LEU A 24 16.10 -18.36 -1.19
CA LEU A 24 15.62 -17.23 -2.00
C LEU A 24 16.14 -15.87 -1.51
N THR A 25 16.85 -15.81 -0.38
CA THR A 25 17.40 -14.56 0.16
C THR A 25 18.41 -13.96 -0.83
N GLY A 26 18.27 -12.66 -1.12
CA GLY A 26 19.14 -11.97 -2.08
C GLY A 26 18.84 -12.27 -3.55
N LEU A 27 17.82 -13.08 -3.85
CA LEU A 27 17.38 -13.37 -5.22
C LEU A 27 16.18 -12.49 -5.61
N PRO A 28 16.02 -12.16 -6.91
CA PRO A 28 14.85 -11.45 -7.39
C PRO A 28 13.61 -12.35 -7.33
N VAL A 29 12.76 -12.14 -6.33
CA VAL A 29 11.52 -12.92 -6.11
C VAL A 29 10.30 -12.08 -6.48
N VAL A 30 9.35 -12.71 -7.17
CA VAL A 30 8.09 -12.11 -7.62
C VAL A 30 6.92 -13.00 -7.19
N ILE A 31 6.00 -12.45 -6.40
CA ILE A 31 4.77 -13.13 -5.99
C ILE A 31 3.64 -12.67 -6.90
N GLY A 32 2.91 -13.59 -7.53
CA GLY A 32 1.77 -13.21 -8.36
C GLY A 32 1.05 -14.39 -9.02
N GLY A 33 -0.28 -14.31 -9.05
CA GLY A 33 -1.14 -15.34 -9.65
C GLY A 33 -0.80 -16.77 -9.18
N SER A 34 -0.63 -17.67 -10.14
CA SER A 34 -0.21 -19.06 -9.91
C SER A 34 1.31 -19.27 -9.87
N GLY A 35 2.12 -18.21 -9.88
CA GLY A 35 3.58 -18.32 -9.98
C GLY A 35 4.10 -18.65 -11.39
N ASP A 36 3.24 -18.66 -12.40
CA ASP A 36 3.62 -18.92 -13.79
C ASP A 36 3.56 -17.60 -14.58
N PRO A 37 4.70 -17.04 -15.04
CA PRO A 37 4.72 -15.77 -15.74
C PRO A 37 4.18 -15.82 -17.17
N THR A 38 3.90 -17.00 -17.71
CA THR A 38 3.27 -17.17 -19.03
C THR A 38 1.75 -16.99 -18.97
N ARG A 39 1.16 -17.10 -17.77
CA ARG A 39 -0.28 -16.98 -17.53
C ARG A 39 -0.69 -15.53 -17.30
N ARG A 40 -1.97 -15.22 -17.58
CA ARG A 40 -2.55 -13.91 -17.24
C ARG A 40 -2.55 -13.76 -15.72
N GLY A 41 -1.86 -12.73 -15.26
CA GLY A 41 -1.73 -12.38 -13.85
C GLY A 41 -0.88 -11.12 -13.70
N VAL A 42 -0.89 -10.57 -12.50
CA VAL A 42 -0.10 -9.41 -12.14
C VAL A 42 0.78 -9.73 -10.94
N VAL A 43 1.86 -8.97 -10.81
CA VAL A 43 2.72 -8.97 -9.63
C VAL A 43 1.90 -8.46 -8.44
N SER A 44 1.70 -9.30 -7.43
CA SER A 44 1.17 -8.89 -6.13
C SER A 44 2.24 -8.17 -5.31
N THR A 45 3.46 -8.71 -5.31
CA THR A 45 4.62 -8.11 -4.62
C THR A 45 5.91 -8.53 -5.31
N ALA A 46 6.88 -7.63 -5.36
CA ALA A 46 8.24 -7.90 -5.80
C ALA A 46 9.22 -7.61 -4.66
N SER A 47 10.21 -8.50 -4.49
CA SER A 47 11.33 -8.28 -3.56
C SER A 47 12.15 -7.06 -3.96
N TYR A 48 12.93 -6.50 -3.04
CA TYR A 48 13.78 -5.35 -3.36
C TYR A 48 14.78 -5.66 -4.47
N GLU A 49 15.29 -6.89 -4.54
CA GLU A 49 16.16 -7.35 -5.62
C GLU A 49 15.45 -7.36 -6.98
N ALA A 50 14.17 -7.77 -7.02
CA ALA A 50 13.36 -7.71 -8.23
C ALA A 50 13.02 -6.26 -8.62
N ARG A 51 12.76 -5.37 -7.64
CA ARG A 51 12.48 -3.95 -7.88
C ARG A 51 13.63 -3.21 -8.58
N LYS A 52 14.88 -3.64 -8.41
CA LYS A 52 16.05 -3.10 -9.13
C LYS A 52 15.94 -3.25 -10.66
N PHE A 53 15.15 -4.22 -11.13
CA PHE A 53 14.86 -4.42 -12.56
C PHE A 53 13.64 -3.62 -13.05
N GLY A 54 13.10 -2.73 -12.22
CA GLY A 54 11.89 -1.96 -12.51
C GLY A 54 10.59 -2.74 -12.28
N ILE A 55 10.65 -3.96 -11.71
CA ILE A 55 9.46 -4.75 -11.39
C ILE A 55 8.73 -4.11 -10.19
N HIS A 56 7.42 -3.93 -10.30
CA HIS A 56 6.60 -3.35 -9.24
C HIS A 56 5.23 -4.04 -9.19
N SER A 57 4.50 -3.84 -8.09
CA SER A 57 3.14 -4.35 -7.94
C SER A 57 2.20 -3.86 -9.05
N ALA A 58 1.18 -4.65 -9.36
CA ALA A 58 0.25 -4.50 -10.49
C ALA A 58 0.87 -4.59 -11.90
N MET A 59 2.18 -4.77 -12.04
CA MET A 59 2.80 -5.06 -13.33
C MET A 59 2.33 -6.43 -13.86
N PRO A 60 2.04 -6.60 -15.17
CA PRO A 60 1.77 -7.92 -15.74
C PRO A 60 2.93 -8.89 -15.53
N LEU A 61 2.66 -10.13 -15.11
CA LEU A 61 3.71 -11.12 -14.82
C LEU A 61 4.63 -11.38 -16.04
N LYS A 62 4.04 -11.43 -17.24
CA LYS A 62 4.80 -11.56 -18.49
C LYS A 62 5.79 -10.42 -18.68
N LYS A 63 5.41 -9.18 -18.33
CA LYS A 63 6.29 -8.02 -18.43
C LYS A 63 7.39 -8.05 -17.36
N ALA A 64 7.05 -8.47 -16.14
CA ALA A 64 8.03 -8.67 -15.08
C ALA A 64 9.08 -9.71 -15.49
N HIS A 65 8.67 -10.82 -16.12
CA HIS A 65 9.58 -11.84 -16.62
C HIS A 65 10.45 -11.34 -17.78
N GLN A 66 9.91 -10.50 -18.67
CA GLN A 66 10.73 -9.85 -19.70
C GLN A 66 11.80 -8.90 -19.12
N LEU A 67 11.48 -8.19 -18.03
CA LEU A 67 12.44 -7.31 -17.36
C LEU A 67 13.52 -8.08 -16.60
N CYS A 68 13.16 -9.22 -16.02
CA CYS A 68 14.10 -10.09 -15.32
C CYS A 68 13.77 -11.57 -15.57
N PRO A 69 14.32 -12.19 -16.64
CA PRO A 69 14.07 -13.59 -16.96
C PRO A 69 14.54 -14.58 -15.89
N LYS A 70 15.52 -14.16 -15.08
CA LYS A 70 16.06 -14.92 -13.94
C LYS A 70 15.26 -14.76 -12.64
N ALA A 71 14.19 -13.95 -12.64
CA ALA A 71 13.35 -13.79 -11.46
C ALA A 71 12.61 -15.08 -11.12
N ILE A 72 12.48 -15.35 -9.82
CA ILE A 72 11.78 -16.52 -9.30
C ILE A 72 10.33 -16.12 -9.06
N PHE A 73 9.40 -16.77 -9.76
CA PHE A 73 7.98 -16.51 -9.66
C PHE A 73 7.32 -17.53 -8.73
N LEU A 74 6.57 -17.04 -7.75
CA LEU A 74 5.85 -17.87 -6.78
C LEU A 74 4.35 -17.55 -6.79
N PRO A 75 3.49 -18.56 -6.52
CA PRO A 75 2.06 -18.35 -6.38
C PRO A 75 1.74 -17.51 -5.13
N VAL A 76 0.57 -16.88 -5.15
CA VAL A 76 0.04 -16.16 -3.97
C VAL A 76 -0.47 -17.15 -2.93
N ASP A 77 0.13 -17.18 -1.75
CA ASP A 77 -0.33 -17.93 -0.57
C ASP A 77 -1.03 -17.00 0.45
N TYR A 78 -2.21 -16.50 0.08
CA TYR A 78 -2.91 -15.46 0.86
C TYR A 78 -3.20 -15.89 2.31
N ARG A 79 -3.45 -17.19 2.54
CA ARG A 79 -3.71 -17.73 3.89
C ARG A 79 -2.50 -17.55 4.80
N GLU A 80 -1.30 -17.81 4.28
CA GLU A 80 -0.08 -17.62 5.04
C GLU A 80 0.20 -16.13 5.29
N TYR A 81 -0.01 -15.29 4.28
CA TYR A 81 0.18 -13.84 4.42
C TYR A 81 -0.79 -13.25 5.47
N GLU A 82 -2.03 -13.72 5.51
CA GLU A 82 -3.01 -13.32 6.51
C GLU A 82 -2.60 -13.78 7.91
N ARG A 83 -2.06 -15.00 8.05
CA ARG A 83 -1.56 -15.52 9.32
C ARG A 83 -0.42 -14.65 9.88
N VAL A 84 0.54 -14.29 9.03
CA VAL A 84 1.67 -13.42 9.43
C VAL A 84 1.17 -12.00 9.73
N SER A 85 0.27 -11.46 8.91
CA SER A 85 -0.37 -10.16 9.13
C SER A 85 -1.04 -10.07 10.51
N LYS A 86 -1.81 -11.10 10.89
CA LYS A 86 -2.45 -11.17 12.21
C LYS A 86 -1.41 -11.13 13.33
N ALA A 87 -0.29 -11.84 13.19
CA ALA A 87 0.78 -11.81 14.18
C ALA A 87 1.41 -10.41 14.32
N VAL A 88 1.70 -9.73 13.21
CA VAL A 88 2.20 -8.34 13.21
C VAL A 88 1.20 -7.41 13.87
N LYS A 89 -0.06 -7.43 13.44
CA LYS A 89 -1.11 -6.53 13.96
C LYS A 89 -1.39 -6.76 15.45
N ASN A 90 -1.21 -7.97 15.97
CA ASN A 90 -1.32 -8.21 17.41
C ASN A 90 -0.24 -7.47 18.18
N ILE A 91 1.00 -7.46 17.70
CA ILE A 91 2.10 -6.68 18.30
C ILE A 91 1.79 -5.18 18.25
N LEU A 92 1.23 -4.68 17.14
CA LEU A 92 0.85 -3.27 17.02
C LEU A 92 -0.27 -2.88 18.00
N ARG A 93 -1.23 -3.77 18.26
CA ARG A 93 -2.33 -3.54 19.22
C ARG A 93 -1.87 -3.51 20.67
N GLU A 94 -0.74 -4.15 21.00
CA GLU A 94 -0.15 -4.05 22.34
C GLU A 94 0.35 -2.63 22.64
N LEU A 95 0.65 -1.83 21.60
CA LEU A 95 1.09 -0.45 21.76
C LEU A 95 -0.07 0.51 22.07
N THR A 96 -1.09 0.51 21.22
CA THR A 96 -2.18 1.49 21.29
C THR A 96 -3.50 0.83 20.91
N PRO A 97 -4.58 1.12 21.65
CA PRO A 97 -5.91 0.67 21.27
C PRO A 97 -6.47 1.46 20.07
N VAL A 98 -5.88 2.62 19.73
CA VAL A 98 -6.33 3.47 18.63
C VAL A 98 -5.52 3.16 17.37
N MET A 99 -5.92 2.07 16.71
CA MET A 99 -5.32 1.59 15.46
C MET A 99 -6.37 1.55 14.34
N GLU A 100 -6.02 2.08 13.18
CA GLU A 100 -6.78 1.86 11.95
C GLU A 100 -6.08 0.78 11.12
N ASP A 101 -6.80 -0.32 10.89
CA ASP A 101 -6.38 -1.41 10.02
C ASP A 101 -6.68 -1.04 8.55
N VAL A 102 -5.63 -0.88 7.74
CA VAL A 102 -5.74 -0.39 6.36
C VAL A 102 -5.64 -1.52 5.35
N GLY A 103 -4.71 -2.44 5.58
CA GLY A 103 -4.36 -3.49 4.64
C GLY A 103 -3.72 -4.68 5.32
N ILE A 104 -3.36 -5.70 4.55
CA ILE A 104 -2.74 -6.91 5.11
C ILE A 104 -1.36 -6.61 5.72
N ASP A 105 -0.68 -5.58 5.25
CA ASP A 105 0.70 -5.23 5.60
C ASP A 105 0.86 -3.81 6.15
N GLU A 106 -0.23 -3.05 6.30
CA GLU A 106 -0.18 -1.66 6.74
C GLU A 106 -1.28 -1.29 7.75
N ALA A 107 -0.93 -0.36 8.65
CA ALA A 107 -1.83 0.18 9.66
C ALA A 107 -1.43 1.62 10.04
N TYR A 108 -2.39 2.39 10.55
CA TYR A 108 -2.12 3.63 11.27
C TYR A 108 -2.28 3.46 12.77
N LEU A 109 -1.44 4.13 13.54
CA LEU A 109 -1.44 4.13 14.99
C LEU A 109 -1.51 5.58 15.51
N ASP A 110 -2.34 5.83 16.51
CA ASP A 110 -2.28 7.09 17.25
C ASP A 110 -1.15 7.02 18.28
N MET A 111 -0.18 7.93 18.14
CA MET A 111 0.97 8.10 19.02
C MET A 111 0.93 9.44 19.74
N THR A 112 -0.21 10.13 19.74
CA THR A 112 -0.38 11.44 20.37
C THR A 112 -0.08 11.35 21.87
N GLY A 113 0.86 12.16 22.34
CA GLY A 113 1.26 12.20 23.75
C GLY A 113 2.42 11.27 24.10
N ILE A 114 2.95 10.51 23.14
CA ILE A 114 4.20 9.75 23.31
C ILE A 114 5.38 10.72 23.14
N GLU A 115 6.18 10.89 24.19
CA GLU A 115 7.34 11.81 24.20
C GLU A 115 8.44 11.39 23.22
N ASN A 116 8.84 10.11 23.25
CA ASN A 116 9.91 9.56 22.41
C ASN A 116 9.34 8.48 21.46
N PRO A 117 8.63 8.87 20.39
CA PRO A 117 7.97 7.91 19.51
C PRO A 117 8.97 7.04 18.73
N ALA A 118 10.20 7.50 18.53
CA ALA A 118 11.26 6.71 17.89
C ALA A 118 11.66 5.47 18.72
N ASP A 119 11.79 5.62 20.04
CA ASP A 119 12.13 4.50 20.94
C ASP A 119 11.04 3.44 20.95
N VAL A 120 9.78 3.90 20.99
CA VAL A 120 8.60 3.05 20.90
C VAL A 120 8.59 2.28 19.58
N VAL A 121 8.84 2.95 18.45
CA VAL A 121 8.95 2.29 17.15
C VAL A 121 10.08 1.27 17.13
N ALA A 122 11.25 1.57 17.72
CA ALA A 122 12.37 0.63 17.78
C ALA A 122 12.00 -0.66 18.53
N VAL A 123 11.27 -0.55 19.65
CA VAL A 123 10.76 -1.71 20.39
C VAL A 123 9.78 -2.53 19.54
N ILE A 124 8.88 -1.87 18.82
CA ILE A 124 7.90 -2.56 17.95
C ILE A 124 8.59 -3.28 16.80
N LYS A 125 9.51 -2.60 16.12
CA LYS A 125 10.29 -3.20 15.01
C LYS A 125 11.04 -4.44 15.50
N LYS A 126 11.67 -4.35 16.68
CA LYS A 126 12.30 -5.52 17.31
C LYS A 126 11.31 -6.63 17.58
N GLY A 127 10.14 -6.35 18.18
CA GLY A 127 9.10 -7.36 18.43
C GLY A 127 8.61 -8.04 17.14
N ILE A 128 8.42 -7.29 16.06
CA ILE A 128 8.04 -7.82 14.74
C ILE A 128 9.14 -8.72 14.19
N VAL A 129 10.41 -8.29 14.23
CA VAL A 129 11.55 -9.09 13.79
C VAL A 129 11.69 -10.37 14.64
N ASP A 130 11.60 -10.28 15.96
CA ASP A 130 11.71 -11.43 16.85
C ASP A 130 10.59 -12.45 16.60
N LYS A 131 9.36 -11.97 16.32
CA LYS A 131 8.18 -12.84 16.11
C LYS A 131 8.10 -13.44 14.72
N THR A 132 8.48 -12.67 13.69
CA THR A 132 8.20 -13.01 12.28
C THR A 132 9.48 -13.13 11.43
N GLY A 133 10.57 -12.53 11.87
CA GLY A 133 11.80 -12.38 11.09
C GLY A 133 11.69 -11.38 9.95
N LEU A 134 10.68 -10.52 9.93
CA LEU A 134 10.40 -9.54 8.88
C LEU A 134 10.67 -8.12 9.38
N THR A 135 11.01 -7.22 8.47
CA THR A 135 11.18 -5.79 8.75
C THR A 135 9.95 -4.98 8.31
N CYS A 136 9.83 -3.78 8.86
CA CYS A 136 8.82 -2.81 8.47
C CYS A 136 9.40 -1.41 8.54
N SER A 137 8.80 -0.50 7.78
CA SER A 137 9.17 0.90 7.77
C SER A 137 8.07 1.76 8.37
N PHE A 138 8.48 2.77 9.14
CA PHE A 138 7.57 3.66 9.85
C PHE A 138 7.66 5.08 9.32
N GLY A 139 6.52 5.75 9.29
CA GLY A 139 6.40 7.18 9.06
C GLY A 139 5.61 7.83 10.18
N ILE A 140 6.16 8.83 10.86
CA ILE A 140 5.49 9.55 11.95
C ILE A 140 5.25 10.98 11.52
N ALA A 141 4.01 11.45 11.62
CA ALA A 141 3.66 12.81 11.24
C ALA A 141 2.41 13.34 11.95
N PRO A 142 2.09 14.65 11.84
CA PRO A 142 0.89 15.25 12.43
C PRO A 142 -0.45 14.67 11.94
N ASN A 143 -0.46 13.96 10.81
CA ASN A 143 -1.67 13.42 10.20
C ASN A 143 -1.38 12.18 9.32
N LYS A 144 -2.45 11.51 8.88
CA LYS A 144 -2.37 10.26 8.09
C LYS A 144 -1.65 10.44 6.75
N LEU A 145 -2.01 11.48 6.00
CA LEU A 145 -1.40 11.79 4.71
C LEU A 145 0.13 11.81 4.79
N LEU A 146 0.66 12.63 5.70
CA LEU A 146 2.10 12.80 5.87
C LEU A 146 2.75 11.54 6.46
N ALA A 147 2.08 10.85 7.39
CA ALA A 147 2.61 9.63 8.00
C ALA A 147 2.82 8.53 6.96
N LYS A 148 1.85 8.34 6.05
CA LYS A 148 1.99 7.35 4.97
C LYS A 148 3.07 7.74 3.97
N ILE A 149 3.14 9.00 3.56
CA ILE A 149 4.23 9.47 2.69
C ILE A 149 5.59 9.25 3.35
N ALA A 150 5.73 9.57 4.64
CA ALA A 150 6.96 9.39 5.41
C ALA A 150 7.39 7.92 5.45
N SER A 151 6.46 6.98 5.65
CA SER A 151 6.80 5.55 5.77
C SER A 151 7.39 4.95 4.49
N ASP A 152 7.16 5.58 3.34
CA ASP A 152 7.69 5.16 2.04
C ASP A 152 9.06 5.77 1.71
N MET A 153 9.52 6.79 2.45
CA MET A 153 10.71 7.57 2.09
C MET A 153 12.02 6.82 2.35
N ASP A 154 12.07 6.07 3.44
CA ASP A 154 13.30 5.42 3.94
C ASP A 154 13.18 3.88 3.95
N LYS A 155 12.38 3.32 3.02
CA LYS A 155 12.26 1.86 2.87
C LYS A 155 13.56 1.25 2.29
N PRO A 156 14.00 0.06 2.75
CA PRO A 156 13.42 -0.79 3.80
C PRO A 156 13.92 -0.50 5.22
N ASP A 157 13.22 -1.04 6.21
CA ASP A 157 13.57 -0.98 7.63
C ASP A 157 13.83 0.44 8.15
N GLY A 158 13.15 1.43 7.59
CA GLY A 158 13.35 2.84 7.89
C GLY A 158 12.44 3.39 8.98
N LEU A 159 12.76 4.62 9.40
CA LEU A 159 11.89 5.47 10.20
C LEU A 159 12.05 6.92 9.73
N THR A 160 10.97 7.52 9.24
CA THR A 160 10.95 8.95 8.86
C THR A 160 9.96 9.70 9.73
N ILE A 161 10.38 10.85 10.27
CA ILE A 161 9.51 11.76 11.05
C ILE A 161 9.36 13.07 10.27
N ILE A 162 8.13 13.47 9.97
CA ILE A 162 7.81 14.72 9.27
C ILE A 162 6.98 15.59 10.19
N THR A 163 7.32 16.87 10.32
CA THR A 163 6.51 17.88 11.01
C THR A 163 5.90 18.88 10.03
N MET A 164 4.99 19.74 10.50
CA MET A 164 4.43 20.81 9.66
C MET A 164 5.48 21.84 9.21
N LYS A 165 6.65 21.90 9.86
CA LYS A 165 7.75 22.78 9.45
C LYS A 165 8.53 22.21 8.25
N ASP A 166 8.39 20.91 8.00
CA ASP A 166 9.16 20.21 6.98
C ASP A 166 8.46 20.18 5.61
N ILE A 167 7.22 20.69 5.50
CA ILE A 167 6.39 20.58 4.28
C ILE A 167 7.11 21.14 3.06
N GLU A 168 7.66 22.35 3.15
CA GLU A 168 8.31 22.98 2.00
C GLU A 168 9.60 22.27 1.60
N LYS A 169 10.33 21.73 2.58
CA LYS A 169 11.62 21.07 2.38
C LYS A 169 11.48 19.62 1.91
N ILE A 170 10.49 18.90 2.44
CA ILE A 170 10.33 17.46 2.28
C ILE A 170 9.19 17.14 1.31
N LEU A 171 8.00 17.69 1.51
CA LEU A 171 6.81 17.32 0.72
C LEU A 171 6.84 17.97 -0.67
N TRP A 172 7.05 19.29 -0.73
CA TRP A 172 6.93 20.04 -1.98
C TRP A 172 7.88 19.60 -3.11
N PRO A 173 9.12 19.19 -2.85
CA PRO A 173 10.02 18.73 -3.92
C PRO A 173 9.63 17.38 -4.53
N LEU A 174 8.77 16.59 -3.87
CA LEU A 174 8.36 15.28 -4.36
C LEU A 174 7.52 15.41 -5.63
N SER A 175 7.59 14.38 -6.48
CA SER A 175 6.67 14.24 -7.62
C SER A 175 5.22 14.24 -7.15
N VAL A 176 4.32 14.82 -7.95
CA VAL A 176 2.86 14.75 -7.71
C VAL A 176 2.36 13.32 -7.51
N ARG A 177 3.04 12.34 -8.12
CA ARG A 177 2.72 10.91 -7.97
C ARG A 177 2.86 10.38 -6.55
N LYS A 178 3.63 11.05 -5.70
CA LYS A 178 3.81 10.70 -4.29
C LYS A 178 2.67 11.20 -3.41
N LEU A 179 1.86 12.15 -3.87
CA LEU A 179 0.68 12.58 -3.14
C LEU A 179 -0.40 11.49 -3.24
N ILE A 180 -0.89 11.04 -2.09
CA ILE A 180 -1.93 10.02 -2.02
C ILE A 180 -3.15 10.48 -2.83
N GLY A 181 -3.84 9.56 -3.49
CA GLY A 181 -5.00 9.88 -4.32
C GLY A 181 -4.67 10.43 -5.71
N ILE A 182 -3.40 10.70 -6.07
CA ILE A 182 -3.01 11.01 -7.45
C ILE A 182 -2.71 9.70 -8.19
N GLY A 183 -3.60 9.34 -9.12
CA GLY A 183 -3.49 8.20 -10.05
C GLY A 183 -2.67 8.53 -11.32
N PRO A 184 -2.30 7.55 -12.19
CA PRO A 184 -1.51 7.84 -13.40
C PRO A 184 -2.22 8.81 -14.34
N LYS A 185 -3.56 8.75 -14.40
CA LYS A 185 -4.39 9.69 -15.16
C LYS A 185 -4.32 11.11 -14.61
N THR A 186 -4.40 11.27 -13.28
CA THR A 186 -4.29 12.59 -12.66
C THR A 186 -2.88 13.15 -12.80
N GLU A 187 -1.85 12.32 -12.62
CA GLU A 187 -0.45 12.70 -12.85
C GLU A 187 -0.26 13.20 -14.28
N GLN A 188 -0.77 12.48 -15.29
CA GLN A 188 -0.72 12.92 -16.68
C GLN A 188 -1.41 14.29 -16.87
N CYS A 189 -2.63 14.46 -16.33
CA CYS A 189 -3.37 15.71 -16.40
C CYS A 189 -2.60 16.89 -15.79
N LEU A 190 -1.96 16.68 -14.64
CA LEU A 190 -1.11 17.69 -13.98
C LEU A 190 0.15 17.98 -14.79
N ASN A 191 0.80 16.96 -15.35
CA ASN A 191 1.98 17.12 -16.19
C ASN A 191 1.67 17.94 -17.46
N GLU A 192 0.49 17.75 -18.06
CA GLU A 192 -0.01 18.56 -19.19
C GLU A 192 -0.25 20.03 -18.80
N MET A 193 -0.51 20.30 -17.53
CA MET A 193 -0.58 21.67 -16.96
C MET A 193 0.81 22.22 -16.57
N GLY A 194 1.89 21.48 -16.82
CA GLY A 194 3.24 21.85 -16.41
C GLY A 194 3.57 21.57 -14.94
N ILE A 195 2.71 20.84 -14.23
CA ILE A 195 2.81 20.58 -12.79
C ILE A 195 3.35 19.17 -12.57
N LYS A 196 4.57 19.06 -12.07
CA LYS A 196 5.31 17.82 -11.84
C LYS A 196 5.59 17.56 -10.36
N LYS A 197 5.63 18.61 -9.53
CA LYS A 197 5.94 18.55 -8.10
C LYS A 197 4.75 18.95 -7.23
N ILE A 198 4.70 18.42 -6.01
CA ILE A 198 3.62 18.73 -5.06
C ILE A 198 3.57 20.23 -4.72
N GLY A 199 4.73 20.88 -4.60
CA GLY A 199 4.80 22.32 -4.34
C GLY A 199 4.17 23.18 -5.43
N GLU A 200 4.16 22.70 -6.68
CA GLU A 200 3.53 23.40 -7.80
C GLU A 200 2.00 23.32 -7.72
N ILE A 201 1.43 22.21 -7.20
CA ILE A 201 0.01 22.16 -6.82
C ILE A 201 -0.26 23.14 -5.67
N ALA A 202 0.64 23.18 -4.68
CA ALA A 202 0.52 24.07 -3.53
C ALA A 202 0.62 25.57 -3.90
N ALA A 203 1.15 25.91 -5.07
CA ALA A 203 1.18 27.28 -5.57
C ALA A 203 -0.11 27.69 -6.29
N LEU A 204 -0.97 26.74 -6.67
CA LEU A 204 -2.22 27.05 -7.38
C LEU A 204 -3.29 27.64 -6.45
N PRO A 205 -4.11 28.58 -6.95
CA PRO A 205 -5.32 29.03 -6.27
C PRO A 205 -6.35 27.90 -6.20
N LEU A 206 -7.16 27.89 -5.14
CA LEU A 206 -8.19 26.88 -4.92
C LEU A 206 -9.20 26.83 -6.07
N ASP A 207 -9.64 27.98 -6.57
CA ASP A 207 -10.65 28.07 -7.63
C ASP A 207 -10.19 27.38 -8.92
N GLY A 208 -8.91 27.53 -9.29
CA GLY A 208 -8.34 26.85 -10.47
C GLY A 208 -8.27 25.33 -10.30
N LEU A 209 -8.02 24.85 -9.07
CA LEU A 209 -8.07 23.41 -8.76
C LEU A 209 -9.51 22.88 -8.81
N ILE A 210 -10.48 23.64 -8.30
CA ILE A 210 -11.90 23.27 -8.34
C ILE A 210 -12.43 23.23 -9.78
N GLU A 211 -12.10 24.24 -10.59
CA GLU A 211 -12.51 24.32 -11.99
C GLU A 211 -12.02 23.10 -12.78
N ARG A 212 -10.76 22.69 -12.58
CA ARG A 212 -10.16 21.59 -13.34
C ARG A 212 -10.53 20.20 -12.83
N PHE A 213 -10.62 20.02 -11.51
CA PHE A 213 -10.74 18.70 -10.87
C PHE A 213 -12.09 18.46 -10.17
N GLY A 214 -12.99 19.46 -10.20
CA GLY A 214 -14.25 19.45 -9.47
C GLY A 214 -14.09 19.79 -8.00
N THR A 215 -15.19 20.16 -7.35
CA THR A 215 -15.19 20.73 -5.99
C THR A 215 -14.51 19.82 -4.96
N SER A 216 -14.88 18.53 -4.90
CA SER A 216 -14.35 17.63 -3.88
C SER A 216 -12.85 17.37 -4.06
N TYR A 217 -12.43 17.03 -5.28
CA TYR A 217 -11.04 16.66 -5.53
C TYR A 217 -10.11 17.88 -5.60
N GLY A 218 -10.59 19.02 -6.10
CA GLY A 218 -9.85 20.29 -6.06
C GLY A 218 -9.55 20.74 -4.63
N ASN A 219 -10.55 20.69 -3.73
CA ASN A 219 -10.34 20.94 -2.31
C ASN A 219 -9.34 19.96 -1.67
N TYR A 220 -9.44 18.68 -2.04
CA TYR A 220 -8.48 17.67 -1.58
C TYR A 220 -7.06 18.00 -2.01
N LEU A 221 -6.82 18.24 -3.30
CA LEU A 221 -5.49 18.57 -3.84
C LEU A 221 -4.90 19.84 -3.19
N TYR A 222 -5.74 20.86 -2.99
CA TYR A 222 -5.33 22.10 -2.34
C TYR A 222 -4.82 21.87 -0.91
N ARG A 223 -5.57 21.10 -0.12
CA ARG A 223 -5.22 20.77 1.28
C ARG A 223 -4.02 19.81 1.35
N ALA A 224 -4.08 18.71 0.60
CA ALA A 224 -3.09 17.66 0.65
C ALA A 224 -1.70 18.13 0.18
N SER A 225 -1.63 18.98 -0.86
CA SER A 225 -0.36 19.57 -1.31
C SER A 225 0.30 20.49 -0.28
N ARG A 226 -0.46 20.99 0.68
CA ARG A 226 0.00 21.80 1.83
C ARG A 226 0.19 20.96 3.10
N GLY A 227 0.16 19.63 2.99
CA GLY A 227 0.31 18.71 4.11
C GLY A 227 -0.89 18.68 5.07
N LEU A 228 -2.04 19.24 4.68
CA LEU A 228 -3.22 19.34 5.53
C LEU A 228 -4.12 18.10 5.36
N ASP A 229 -4.34 17.39 6.44
CA ASP A 229 -5.26 16.26 6.54
C ASP A 229 -5.82 16.16 7.97
N ASP A 230 -7.12 16.35 8.09
CA ASP A 230 -7.88 16.33 9.35
C ASP A 230 -8.63 15.02 9.57
N ARG A 231 -8.54 14.07 8.64
CA ARG A 231 -9.23 12.77 8.78
C ARG A 231 -8.79 12.08 10.06
N PRO A 232 -9.73 11.60 10.90
CA PRO A 232 -9.40 10.82 12.09
C PRO A 232 -8.90 9.43 11.69
N LEU A 233 -8.34 8.70 12.65
CA LEU A 233 -8.20 7.26 12.48
C LEU A 233 -9.59 6.61 12.52
N VAL A 234 -9.82 5.68 11.60
CA VAL A 234 -11.06 4.92 11.47
C VAL A 234 -10.81 3.53 12.05
N THR A 235 -11.15 3.35 13.32
CA THR A 235 -10.90 2.09 14.05
C THR A 235 -11.93 1.00 13.75
N HIS A 236 -13.07 1.38 13.16
CA HIS A 236 -14.13 0.47 12.75
C HIS A 236 -14.71 0.90 11.41
N ARG A 237 -14.90 -0.08 10.50
CA ARG A 237 -15.54 0.14 9.20
C ARG A 237 -16.44 -1.03 8.87
N GLU A 238 -17.70 -0.73 8.61
CA GLU A 238 -18.63 -1.70 8.04
C GLU A 238 -18.41 -1.80 6.52
N PRO A 239 -18.22 -3.02 5.97
CA PRO A 239 -18.19 -3.22 4.53
C PRO A 239 -19.49 -2.74 3.87
N LYS A 240 -19.38 -1.85 2.89
CA LYS A 240 -20.55 -1.36 2.12
C LYS A 240 -20.95 -2.30 0.98
N SER A 241 -20.01 -3.16 0.55
CA SER A 241 -20.22 -4.13 -0.51
C SER A 241 -19.22 -5.28 -0.39
N ILE A 242 -19.61 -6.45 -0.88
CA ILE A 242 -18.75 -7.62 -1.07
C ILE A 242 -18.88 -8.04 -2.54
N SER A 243 -17.76 -8.35 -3.19
CA SER A 243 -17.76 -8.75 -4.60
C SER A 243 -16.76 -9.88 -4.85
N ARG A 244 -17.02 -10.67 -5.90
CA ARG A 244 -16.09 -11.66 -6.43
C ARG A 244 -16.04 -11.50 -7.93
N GLU A 245 -14.83 -11.52 -8.44
CA GLU A 245 -14.54 -11.44 -9.87
C GLU A 245 -13.49 -12.47 -10.25
N THR A 246 -13.38 -12.75 -11.54
CA THR A 246 -12.31 -13.58 -12.08
C THR A 246 -11.92 -13.09 -13.47
N THR A 247 -10.62 -13.15 -13.77
CA THR A 247 -10.10 -12.90 -15.11
C THR A 247 -9.77 -14.23 -15.77
N PHE A 248 -10.43 -14.53 -16.90
CA PHE A 248 -10.14 -15.73 -17.67
C PHE A 248 -8.76 -15.65 -18.35
N GLN A 249 -8.08 -16.80 -18.47
CA GLN A 249 -6.75 -16.92 -19.07
C GLN A 249 -6.73 -16.69 -20.59
N ARG A 250 -7.87 -16.91 -21.22
CA ARG A 250 -8.15 -16.57 -22.61
C ARG A 250 -9.53 -15.92 -22.67
N ASP A 251 -9.78 -15.15 -23.70
CA ASP A 251 -11.10 -14.56 -23.88
C ASP A 251 -12.11 -15.68 -24.17
N VAL A 252 -13.24 -15.65 -23.47
CA VAL A 252 -14.27 -16.69 -23.57
C VAL A 252 -15.50 -16.09 -24.22
N ARG A 253 -16.04 -16.79 -25.22
CA ARG A 253 -17.33 -16.47 -25.88
C ARG A 253 -18.41 -17.51 -25.61
N ASP A 254 -18.04 -18.65 -25.03
CA ASP A 254 -18.97 -19.69 -24.65
C ASP A 254 -19.85 -19.21 -23.49
N TRP A 255 -21.12 -18.94 -23.82
CA TRP A 255 -22.12 -18.49 -22.87
C TRP A 255 -22.35 -19.48 -21.73
N GLN A 256 -22.31 -20.79 -21.99
CA GLN A 256 -22.55 -21.80 -20.96
C GLN A 256 -21.43 -21.79 -19.91
N PHE A 257 -20.18 -21.67 -20.36
CA PHE A 257 -19.03 -21.54 -19.47
C PHE A 257 -19.08 -20.23 -18.66
N ILE A 258 -19.45 -19.12 -19.29
CA ILE A 258 -19.60 -17.82 -18.62
C ILE A 258 -20.69 -17.89 -17.55
N ALA A 259 -21.88 -18.41 -17.90
CA ALA A 259 -23.01 -18.55 -16.97
C ALA A 259 -22.66 -19.46 -15.78
N LYS A 260 -21.97 -20.58 -16.02
CA LYS A 260 -21.48 -21.47 -14.95
C LYS A 260 -20.49 -20.77 -14.02
N THR A 261 -19.56 -19.99 -14.59
CA THR A 261 -18.59 -19.21 -13.79
C THR A 261 -19.30 -18.16 -12.95
N LEU A 262 -20.24 -17.42 -13.54
CA LEU A 262 -21.02 -16.40 -12.86
C LEU A 262 -21.83 -17.00 -11.70
N ALA A 263 -22.51 -18.13 -11.92
CA ALA A 263 -23.22 -18.84 -10.86
C ALA A 263 -22.30 -19.25 -9.71
N GLY A 264 -21.09 -19.72 -10.02
CA GLY A 264 -20.07 -20.05 -9.01
C GLY A 264 -19.51 -18.84 -8.26
N LEU A 265 -19.40 -17.67 -8.90
CA LEU A 265 -19.03 -16.42 -8.24
C LEU A 265 -20.16 -15.90 -7.34
N ALA A 266 -21.40 -15.89 -7.84
CA ALA A 266 -22.58 -15.48 -7.09
C ALA A 266 -22.77 -16.31 -5.82
N LYS A 267 -22.62 -17.63 -5.92
CA LYS A 267 -22.66 -18.52 -4.75
C LYS A 267 -21.60 -18.13 -3.70
N ARG A 268 -20.36 -17.90 -4.13
CA ARG A 268 -19.26 -17.53 -3.22
C ARG A 268 -19.48 -16.16 -2.56
N VAL A 269 -19.95 -15.16 -3.29
CA VAL A 269 -20.29 -13.85 -2.71
C VAL A 269 -21.35 -14.00 -1.61
N VAL A 270 -22.39 -14.81 -1.85
CA VAL A 270 -23.43 -15.06 -0.84
C VAL A 270 -22.87 -15.79 0.38
N GLU A 271 -21.97 -16.76 0.19
CA GLU A 271 -21.27 -17.44 1.29
C GLU A 271 -20.40 -16.46 2.10
N ASP A 272 -19.64 -15.59 1.44
CA ASP A 272 -18.81 -14.57 2.10
C ASP A 272 -19.67 -13.59 2.89
N MET A 273 -20.80 -13.15 2.34
CA MET A 273 -21.76 -12.28 3.04
C MET A 273 -22.26 -12.96 4.31
N ARG A 274 -22.74 -14.21 4.23
CA ARG A 274 -23.22 -14.96 5.40
C ARG A 274 -22.16 -15.14 6.48
N GLN A 275 -20.90 -15.33 6.09
CA GLN A 275 -19.78 -15.44 7.05
C GLN A 275 -19.43 -14.12 7.71
N SER A 276 -19.70 -13.00 7.02
CA SER A 276 -19.36 -11.65 7.49
C SER A 276 -20.45 -11.01 8.38
N GLY A 277 -21.65 -11.60 8.42
CA GLY A 277 -22.82 -11.10 9.17
C GLY A 277 -23.79 -10.32 8.29
#